data_AF-A0A1I2CK85-F1
#
_entry.id   AF-A0A1I2CK85-F1
#
_cell.length_a   1.000
_cell.length_b   1.000
_cell.length_c   1.000
_cell.angle_alpha   90.00
_cell.angle_beta   90.00
_cell.angle_gamma   90.00
#
_symmetry.space_group_name_H-M   'P 1'
#
loop_
_entity.id
_entity.type
_entity.pdbx_description
1 polymer ?
#
loop_
_entity_poly.entity_id
_entity_poly.type
_entity_poly.pdbx_seq_one_letter_code
_entity_poly.pdbx_strand_id
1 'polypeptide(L)'
;MYSLNGQRIKNDKLTFMSYDDIEDFDNVNNKEYREEQKRQQMNKMLRAARKQIVRYQGSDRIETAVIISKRNFSSANNVIVTNGWKPSDAIAATALAKNLNAPILYVNESNIPSSTKNEIERLGAKNIYVIGGVNSVSDDVKNQLYNSISAVQTTKRISGDDRAGTALEIAKETSKYGKGKKAFVVTGTSESDCLAISAASGENNYSMFYVVNGNLDYASRSYIQNNFSGVVVANGNSNVGATVVNQLKNAGLNVSQINGYDSFDLSMKLSKNTGFYTTLHSVYLTSGNSVPDGVPGSVLAAKSGMPLMLVNGSNNKDDIVNYINNKDVDAVYILGGTNGVPTDLENAINGGGSTPNISEARNKIVQLAKAQLGKPYVWGAVGPNSFDCSGFTQYVYRNAAKYNLSRTTKTQIVEGKVVSESNAKPGDLVFFGNPVHHVGIYIGNGKMIHAAGTEKNPECVKIGEIHTSYLRFNCIRNLLD
;
A
#
# COMPACT_ATOMS: atom_id res chain seq x y z
N MET A 1 31.57 52.03 13.32
CA MET A 1 31.72 50.57 13.55
C MET A 1 32.93 50.33 14.44
N TYR A 2 32.93 49.24 15.21
CA TYR A 2 34.09 48.76 15.97
C TYR A 2 34.64 47.51 15.29
N SER A 3 35.96 47.30 15.30
CA SER A 3 36.54 46.03 14.83
C SER A 3 36.32 44.91 15.86
N LEU A 4 36.49 43.65 15.46
CA LEU A 4 36.32 42.46 16.32
C LEU A 4 37.27 42.42 17.54
N ASN A 5 38.27 43.29 17.58
CA ASN A 5 39.20 43.51 18.68
C ASN A 5 38.92 44.82 19.46
N GLY A 6 37.72 45.40 19.29
CA GLY A 6 37.14 46.38 20.20
C GLY A 6 37.55 47.85 20.00
N GLN A 7 38.30 48.19 18.95
CA GLN A 7 38.66 49.59 18.68
C GLN A 7 37.66 50.29 17.74
N ARG A 8 37.36 51.56 18.02
CA ARG A 8 36.41 52.38 17.27
C ARG A 8 37.05 52.88 15.98
N ILE A 9 36.50 52.50 14.84
CA ILE A 9 36.94 53.01 13.53
C ILE A 9 36.27 54.37 13.31
N LYS A 10 37.07 55.43 13.18
CA LYS A 10 36.67 56.76 12.68
C LYS A 10 37.40 56.99 11.35
N ASN A 11 36.67 57.06 10.23
CA ASN A 11 37.03 57.84 9.03
C ASN A 11 35.98 57.67 7.90
N ASP A 12 35.03 58.60 7.84
CA ASP A 12 34.62 59.55 6.78
C ASP A 12 34.84 59.28 5.27
N LYS A 13 35.09 58.06 4.80
CA LYS A 13 35.01 57.74 3.36
C LYS A 13 34.41 56.36 3.09
N LEU A 14 33.10 56.26 3.26
CA LEU A 14 32.29 55.20 2.65
C LEU A 14 31.72 55.75 1.34
N THR A 15 32.44 55.55 0.23
CA THR A 15 31.82 55.55 -1.09
C THR A 15 31.00 54.27 -1.20
N PHE A 16 29.68 54.41 -1.20
CA PHE A 16 28.77 53.33 -1.56
C PHE A 16 29.08 52.92 -3.00
N MET A 17 29.58 51.69 -3.20
CA MET A 17 29.54 51.08 -4.52
C MET A 17 28.09 50.76 -4.85
N SER A 18 27.64 51.28 -5.99
CA SER A 18 26.31 51.06 -6.52
C SER A 18 26.10 49.60 -6.91
N TYR A 19 24.89 49.15 -6.60
CA TYR A 19 24.16 48.01 -7.14
C TYR A 19 24.49 47.74 -8.62
N ASP A 20 25.42 46.80 -8.91
CA ASP A 20 25.50 46.10 -10.20
C ASP A 20 26.08 44.67 -10.10
N ASP A 21 26.51 44.19 -8.92
CA ASP A 21 27.11 42.85 -8.75
C ASP A 21 26.18 41.81 -8.06
N ILE A 22 24.86 41.86 -8.30
CA ILE A 22 23.92 40.84 -7.77
C ILE A 22 23.84 39.60 -8.67
N GLU A 23 24.31 39.67 -9.91
CA GLU A 23 24.27 38.50 -10.80
C GLU A 23 25.18 37.35 -10.34
N ASP A 24 26.17 37.58 -9.47
CA ASP A 24 27.14 36.53 -9.11
C ASP A 24 26.88 35.84 -7.75
N PHE A 25 26.22 36.50 -6.79
CA PHE A 25 25.90 35.88 -5.49
C PHE A 25 24.70 34.92 -5.55
N ASP A 26 23.70 35.23 -6.38
CA ASP A 26 22.54 34.37 -6.61
C ASP A 26 22.86 33.17 -7.52
N ASN A 27 23.99 33.20 -8.25
CA ASN A 27 24.41 32.10 -9.13
C ASN A 27 25.22 31.01 -8.41
N VAL A 28 26.07 31.37 -7.44
CA VAL A 28 26.96 30.41 -6.76
C VAL A 28 26.20 29.53 -5.76
N ASN A 29 25.32 30.10 -4.91
CA ASN A 29 24.49 29.32 -3.98
C ASN A 29 23.42 28.47 -4.69
N ASN A 30 23.04 28.84 -5.92
CA ASN A 30 22.05 28.12 -6.71
C ASN A 30 22.69 26.97 -7.51
N LYS A 31 23.99 27.05 -7.82
CA LYS A 31 24.73 25.96 -8.49
C LYS A 31 25.03 24.80 -7.56
N GLU A 32 25.57 25.05 -6.36
CA GLU A 32 25.81 23.98 -5.38
C GLU A 32 24.52 23.32 -4.94
N TYR A 33 23.45 24.09 -4.72
CA TYR A 33 22.12 23.56 -4.45
C TYR A 33 21.58 22.72 -5.62
N ARG A 34 21.69 23.18 -6.88
CA ARG A 34 21.28 22.39 -8.06
C ARG A 34 22.14 21.13 -8.24
N GLU A 35 23.43 21.18 -7.95
CA GLU A 35 24.33 20.03 -8.02
C GLU A 35 24.08 19.04 -6.88
N GLU A 36 23.74 19.51 -5.68
CA GLU A 36 23.27 18.67 -4.59
C GLU A 36 21.92 18.02 -4.92
N GLN A 37 20.96 18.77 -5.46
CA GLN A 37 19.69 18.21 -5.96
C GLN A 37 19.91 17.20 -7.08
N LYS A 38 20.81 17.48 -8.04
CA LYS A 38 21.21 16.52 -9.08
C LYS A 38 21.90 15.30 -8.49
N ARG A 39 22.76 15.44 -7.48
CA ARG A 39 23.40 14.32 -6.77
C ARG A 39 22.40 13.49 -5.99
N GLN A 40 21.45 14.11 -5.29
CA GLN A 40 20.37 13.43 -4.59
C GLN A 40 19.46 12.69 -5.58
N GLN A 41 19.10 13.33 -6.70
CA GLN A 41 18.33 12.73 -7.78
C GLN A 41 19.09 11.58 -8.46
N MET A 42 20.39 11.75 -8.73
CA MET A 42 21.28 10.71 -9.28
C MET A 42 21.43 9.53 -8.30
N ASN A 43 21.62 9.80 -7.01
CA ASN A 43 21.70 8.77 -5.98
C ASN A 43 20.36 8.04 -5.83
N LYS A 44 19.23 8.74 -5.94
CA LYS A 44 17.90 8.16 -5.99
C LYS A 44 17.71 7.27 -7.24
N MET A 45 18.19 7.72 -8.40
CA MET A 45 18.19 6.92 -9.64
C MET A 45 19.10 5.69 -9.53
N LEU A 46 20.28 5.82 -8.93
CA LEU A 46 21.22 4.72 -8.70
C LEU A 46 20.69 3.70 -7.69
N ARG A 47 19.97 4.13 -6.64
CA ARG A 47 19.26 3.23 -5.72
C ARG A 47 18.07 2.56 -6.39
N ALA A 48 17.29 3.31 -7.17
CA ALA A 48 16.20 2.75 -7.96
C ALA A 48 16.68 1.68 -8.97
N ALA A 49 17.88 1.85 -9.53
CA ALA A 49 18.55 0.87 -10.39
C ALA A 49 19.21 -0.31 -9.63
N ARG A 50 19.21 -0.29 -8.29
CA ARG A 50 19.82 -1.31 -7.40
C ARG A 50 18.81 -2.04 -6.52
N LYS A 51 17.50 -1.85 -6.72
CA LYS A 51 16.48 -2.48 -5.87
C LYS A 51 16.62 -4.00 -5.91
N GLN A 52 16.81 -4.59 -4.74
CA GLN A 52 16.90 -6.03 -4.60
C GLN A 52 15.48 -6.61 -4.57
N ILE A 53 15.08 -7.30 -5.64
CA ILE A 53 13.79 -8.00 -5.67
C ILE A 53 14.05 -9.50 -5.54
N VAL A 54 13.41 -10.12 -4.56
CA VAL A 54 13.54 -11.56 -4.29
C VAL A 54 12.15 -12.18 -4.23
N ARG A 55 11.92 -13.22 -5.04
CA ARG A 55 10.68 -13.99 -5.01
C ARG A 55 10.86 -15.33 -4.29
N TYR A 56 9.96 -15.61 -3.36
CA TYR A 56 9.82 -16.87 -2.66
C TYR A 56 8.57 -17.58 -3.19
N GLN A 57 8.76 -18.52 -4.12
CA GLN A 57 7.68 -19.28 -4.74
C GLN A 57 8.04 -20.76 -4.83
N GLY A 58 7.08 -21.63 -4.48
CA GLY A 58 7.11 -23.05 -4.77
C GLY A 58 6.16 -23.42 -5.93
N SER A 59 6.07 -24.71 -6.25
CA SER A 59 5.08 -25.24 -7.20
C SER A 59 3.64 -25.13 -6.69
N ASP A 60 3.48 -25.09 -5.37
CA ASP A 60 2.21 -24.89 -4.68
C ASP A 60 2.45 -24.17 -3.33
N ARG A 61 1.38 -23.95 -2.57
CA ARG A 61 1.41 -23.30 -1.26
C ARG A 61 2.25 -24.02 -0.21
N ILE A 62 2.34 -25.36 -0.27
CA ILE A 62 3.12 -26.16 0.67
C ILE A 62 4.62 -25.93 0.38
N GLU A 63 5.02 -26.04 -0.89
CA GLU A 63 6.39 -25.74 -1.31
C GLU A 63 6.78 -24.28 -1.07
N THR A 64 5.85 -23.32 -1.29
CA THR A 64 6.09 -21.91 -0.96
C THR A 64 6.38 -21.73 0.53
N ALA A 65 5.60 -22.36 1.42
CA ALA A 65 5.85 -22.32 2.87
C ALA A 65 7.21 -22.93 3.25
N VAL A 66 7.60 -24.05 2.63
CA VAL A 66 8.91 -24.69 2.82
C VAL A 66 10.06 -23.78 2.35
N ILE A 67 9.91 -23.11 1.21
CA ILE A 67 10.91 -22.16 0.69
C ILE A 67 11.06 -20.95 1.62
N ILE A 68 9.93 -20.40 2.09
CA ILE A 68 9.91 -19.33 3.09
C ILE A 68 10.66 -19.78 4.36
N SER A 69 10.41 -21.01 4.83
CA SER A 69 11.11 -21.57 5.99
C SER A 69 12.63 -21.68 5.75
N LYS A 70 13.07 -22.35 4.68
CA LYS A 70 14.49 -22.55 4.35
C LYS A 70 15.29 -21.27 4.24
N ARG A 71 14.67 -20.20 3.73
CA ARG A 71 15.33 -18.90 3.54
C ARG A 71 15.60 -18.18 4.85
N ASN A 72 14.87 -18.49 5.92
CA ASN A 72 14.85 -17.67 7.13
C ASN A 72 15.15 -18.45 8.42
N PHE A 73 15.17 -19.78 8.34
CA PHE A 73 15.42 -20.67 9.46
C PHE A 73 16.46 -21.71 9.05
N SER A 74 17.70 -21.55 9.53
CA SER A 74 18.71 -22.61 9.45
C SER A 74 18.29 -23.80 10.32
N SER A 75 17.74 -23.51 11.50
CA SER A 75 17.13 -24.45 12.46
C SER A 75 15.97 -23.79 13.19
N ALA A 76 15.03 -24.59 13.71
CA ALA A 76 13.98 -24.09 14.59
C ALA A 76 13.53 -25.18 15.58
N ASN A 77 13.60 -24.91 16.88
CA ASN A 77 13.12 -25.85 17.91
C ASN A 77 11.60 -26.05 17.86
N ASN A 78 10.87 -25.02 17.41
CA ASN A 78 9.42 -24.98 17.37
C ASN A 78 8.95 -24.85 15.91
N VAL A 79 7.88 -25.53 15.54
CA VAL A 79 7.19 -25.37 14.25
C VAL A 79 5.70 -25.25 14.48
N ILE A 80 5.04 -24.36 13.73
CA ILE A 80 3.59 -24.30 13.67
C ILE A 80 3.12 -25.03 12.42
N VAL A 81 2.13 -25.91 12.57
CA VAL A 81 1.54 -26.68 11.48
C VAL A 81 0.04 -26.39 11.39
N THR A 82 -0.45 -26.20 10.17
CA THR A 82 -1.87 -25.98 9.88
C THR A 82 -2.25 -26.55 8.52
N ASN A 83 -3.54 -26.57 8.19
CA ASN A 83 -4.01 -27.03 6.89
C ASN A 83 -3.74 -25.97 5.80
N GLY A 84 -3.02 -26.34 4.74
CA GLY A 84 -2.71 -25.43 3.63
C GLY A 84 -3.95 -24.92 2.87
N TRP A 85 -5.07 -25.64 2.93
CA TRP A 85 -6.31 -25.31 2.24
C TRP A 85 -7.32 -24.58 3.12
N LYS A 86 -7.05 -24.48 4.43
CA LYS A 86 -7.87 -23.76 5.42
C LYS A 86 -6.96 -22.88 6.32
N PRO A 87 -6.20 -21.93 5.75
CA PRO A 87 -5.18 -21.19 6.50
C PRO A 87 -5.74 -20.11 7.44
N SER A 88 -7.06 -19.85 7.42
CA SER A 88 -7.75 -18.83 8.24
C SER A 88 -7.34 -18.85 9.71
N ASP A 89 -7.21 -20.05 10.25
CA ASP A 89 -6.96 -20.29 11.68
C ASP A 89 -5.51 -19.93 12.05
N ALA A 90 -4.59 -20.07 11.09
CA ALA A 90 -3.17 -19.82 11.30
C ALA A 90 -2.76 -18.36 11.11
N ILE A 91 -3.58 -17.52 10.46
CA ILE A 91 -3.28 -16.08 10.35
C ILE A 91 -3.10 -15.48 11.74
N ALA A 92 -4.02 -15.78 12.67
CA ALA A 92 -3.97 -15.37 14.08
C ALA A 92 -2.69 -15.81 14.80
N ALA A 93 -2.04 -16.89 14.34
CA ALA A 93 -0.85 -17.46 14.94
C ALA A 93 0.45 -16.72 14.59
N THR A 94 0.41 -15.66 13.77
CA THR A 94 1.63 -14.92 13.37
C THR A 94 2.44 -14.42 14.58
N ALA A 95 1.77 -13.87 15.61
CA ALA A 95 2.44 -13.42 16.83
C ALA A 95 3.01 -14.57 17.68
N LEU A 96 2.28 -15.68 17.77
CA LEU A 96 2.77 -16.91 18.42
C LEU A 96 4.01 -17.44 17.70
N ALA A 97 3.97 -17.52 16.37
CA ALA A 97 5.06 -17.98 15.52
C ALA A 97 6.33 -17.16 15.73
N LYS A 98 6.19 -15.82 15.74
CA LYS A 98 7.32 -14.91 16.01
C LYS A 98 7.91 -15.17 17.40
N ASN A 99 7.10 -15.21 18.45
CA ASN A 99 7.58 -15.41 19.82
C ASN A 99 8.24 -16.79 20.03
N LEU A 100 7.76 -17.82 19.34
CA LEU A 100 8.35 -19.15 19.35
C LEU A 100 9.59 -19.28 18.45
N ASN A 101 9.90 -18.26 17.65
CA ASN A 101 10.86 -18.33 16.55
C ASN A 101 10.59 -19.56 15.65
N ALA A 102 9.33 -19.75 15.26
CA ALA A 102 8.82 -20.90 14.54
C ALA A 102 8.36 -20.52 13.13
N PRO A 103 8.70 -21.30 12.08
CA PRO A 103 8.01 -21.18 10.80
C PRO A 103 6.59 -21.75 10.89
N ILE A 104 5.71 -21.27 10.01
CA ILE A 104 4.41 -21.89 9.74
C ILE A 104 4.57 -22.79 8.51
N LEU A 105 4.24 -24.07 8.66
CA LEU A 105 4.26 -25.05 7.58
C LEU A 105 2.86 -25.65 7.38
N TYR A 106 2.64 -26.21 6.19
CA TYR A 106 1.35 -26.73 5.79
C TYR A 106 1.29 -28.25 5.74
N VAL A 107 0.19 -28.80 6.23
CA VAL A 107 -0.23 -30.19 6.02
C VAL A 107 -1.57 -30.22 5.30
N ASN A 108 -2.00 -31.42 4.92
CA ASN A 108 -3.37 -31.66 4.50
C ASN A 108 -4.20 -32.15 5.69
N GLU A 109 -5.52 -32.26 5.49
CA GLU A 109 -6.44 -32.70 6.56
C GLU A 109 -6.07 -34.07 7.12
N SER A 110 -5.72 -35.01 6.23
CA SER A 110 -5.49 -36.42 6.58
C SER A 110 -4.12 -36.96 6.17
N ASN A 111 -3.20 -36.10 5.71
CA ASN A 111 -1.83 -36.53 5.41
C ASN A 111 -0.79 -35.42 5.61
N ILE A 112 0.46 -35.83 5.78
CA ILE A 112 1.63 -34.96 5.86
C ILE A 112 2.36 -35.02 4.51
N PRO A 113 2.42 -33.91 3.75
CA PRO A 113 3.26 -33.83 2.56
C PRO A 113 4.73 -34.14 2.89
N SER A 114 5.40 -34.89 2.03
CA SER A 114 6.81 -35.27 2.24
C SER A 114 7.72 -34.06 2.38
N SER A 115 7.46 -32.97 1.66
CA SER A 115 8.23 -31.74 1.77
C SER A 115 8.10 -31.06 3.13
N THR A 116 6.90 -31.03 3.70
CA THR A 116 6.67 -30.56 5.07
C THR A 116 7.39 -31.44 6.08
N LYS A 117 7.29 -32.77 5.95
CA LYS A 117 8.00 -33.70 6.84
C LYS A 117 9.51 -33.45 6.81
N ASN A 118 10.09 -33.42 5.60
CA ASN A 118 11.52 -33.21 5.41
C ASN A 118 11.97 -31.85 5.93
N GLU A 119 11.14 -30.81 5.81
CA GLU A 119 11.46 -29.49 6.34
C GLU A 119 11.46 -29.46 7.87
N ILE A 120 10.51 -30.14 8.53
CA ILE A 120 10.49 -30.28 10.00
C ILE A 120 11.75 -31.02 10.47
N GLU A 121 12.15 -32.08 9.77
CA GLU A 121 13.39 -32.83 10.04
C GLU A 121 14.64 -31.96 9.85
N ARG A 122 14.71 -31.23 8.73
CA ARG A 122 15.83 -30.31 8.43
C ARG A 122 15.98 -29.22 9.49
N LEU A 123 14.87 -28.71 10.00
CA LEU A 123 14.86 -27.68 11.06
C LEU A 123 15.32 -28.23 12.42
N GLY A 124 15.31 -29.55 12.62
CA GLY A 124 15.56 -30.18 13.92
C GLY A 124 14.47 -29.86 14.94
N ALA A 125 13.23 -29.72 14.49
CA ALA A 125 12.12 -29.28 15.34
C ALA A 125 11.76 -30.31 16.40
N LYS A 126 11.61 -29.84 17.65
CA LYS A 126 11.27 -30.65 18.82
C LYS A 126 9.81 -30.48 19.24
N ASN A 127 9.25 -29.29 19.02
CA ASN A 127 7.88 -28.98 19.42
C ASN A 127 7.06 -28.58 18.20
N ILE A 128 5.91 -29.22 18.02
CA ILE A 128 4.98 -28.92 16.95
C ILE A 128 3.67 -28.39 17.54
N TYR A 129 3.25 -27.22 17.08
CA TYR A 129 1.99 -26.60 17.44
C TYR A 129 1.01 -26.75 16.27
N VAL A 130 0.00 -27.60 16.41
CA VAL A 130 -1.02 -27.84 15.40
C VAL A 130 -2.16 -26.84 15.59
N ILE A 131 -2.35 -25.94 14.63
CA ILE A 131 -3.40 -24.91 14.66
C ILE A 131 -4.61 -25.36 13.86
N GLY A 132 -5.77 -25.31 14.50
CA GLY A 132 -7.05 -25.70 13.93
C GLY A 132 -7.60 -26.99 14.53
N GLY A 133 -8.93 -27.13 14.45
CA GLY A 133 -9.65 -28.30 14.95
C GLY A 133 -9.35 -29.58 14.17
N VAL A 134 -9.92 -30.70 14.62
CA VAL A 134 -9.73 -32.02 13.99
C VAL A 134 -10.21 -32.10 12.55
N ASN A 135 -11.20 -31.28 12.16
CA ASN A 135 -11.72 -31.16 10.79
C ASN A 135 -10.82 -30.31 9.87
N SER A 136 -9.80 -29.66 10.44
CA SER A 136 -8.77 -28.96 9.67
C SER A 136 -7.50 -29.79 9.60
N VAL A 137 -7.05 -30.33 10.73
CA VAL A 137 -5.91 -31.25 10.81
C VAL A 137 -6.30 -32.41 11.70
N SER A 138 -6.43 -33.62 11.15
CA SER A 138 -6.92 -34.78 11.89
C SER A 138 -6.00 -35.15 13.06
N ASP A 139 -6.54 -35.91 14.02
CA ASP A 139 -5.71 -36.45 15.09
C ASP A 139 -4.69 -37.48 14.58
N ASP A 140 -4.98 -38.18 13.48
CA ASP A 140 -4.02 -39.07 12.83
C ASP A 140 -2.81 -38.28 12.31
N VAL A 141 -3.02 -37.15 11.64
CA VAL A 141 -1.92 -36.28 11.19
C VAL A 141 -1.12 -35.76 12.39
N LYS A 142 -1.79 -35.30 13.45
CA LYS A 142 -1.11 -34.86 14.68
C LYS A 142 -0.25 -35.98 15.29
N ASN A 143 -0.78 -37.19 15.38
CA ASN A 143 -0.07 -38.35 15.93
C ASN A 143 1.07 -38.79 15.01
N GLN A 144 0.89 -38.72 13.68
CA GLN A 144 1.96 -39.00 12.71
C GLN A 144 3.11 -38.00 12.80
N LEU A 145 2.82 -36.71 13.00
CA LEU A 145 3.85 -35.68 13.22
C LEU A 145 4.73 -35.99 14.44
N TYR A 146 4.13 -36.55 15.50
CA TYR A 146 4.85 -36.98 16.71
C TYR A 146 5.65 -38.27 16.46
N ASN A 147 5.01 -39.31 15.92
CA ASN A 147 5.59 -40.66 15.85
C ASN A 147 6.59 -40.84 14.68
N SER A 148 6.43 -40.08 13.60
CA SER A 148 7.14 -40.34 12.34
C SER A 148 8.37 -39.45 12.13
N ILE A 149 8.62 -38.51 13.05
CA ILE A 149 9.73 -37.54 12.98
C ILE A 149 10.50 -37.65 14.29
N SER A 150 11.67 -38.30 14.24
CA SER A 150 12.43 -38.72 15.42
C SER A 150 12.87 -37.58 16.36
N ALA A 151 13.06 -36.38 15.83
CA ALA A 151 13.45 -35.21 16.63
C ALA A 151 12.29 -34.62 17.45
N VAL A 152 11.04 -34.93 17.09
CA VAL A 152 9.84 -34.36 17.71
C VAL A 152 9.62 -35.00 19.07
N GLN A 153 9.45 -34.14 20.09
CA GLN A 153 9.24 -34.51 21.49
C GLN A 153 7.86 -34.11 21.98
N THR A 154 7.22 -33.14 21.35
CA THR A 154 5.86 -32.71 21.72
C THR A 154 5.06 -32.30 20.48
N THR A 155 3.78 -32.67 20.48
CA THR A 155 2.76 -32.11 19.57
C THR A 155 1.61 -31.55 20.38
N LYS A 156 1.26 -30.29 20.17
CA LYS A 156 0.18 -29.60 20.89
C LYS A 156 -0.82 -29.00 19.93
N ARG A 157 -2.10 -29.35 20.09
CA ARG A 157 -3.19 -28.71 19.33
C ARG A 157 -3.62 -27.40 20.00
N ILE A 158 -3.86 -26.37 19.20
CA ILE A 158 -4.49 -25.11 19.61
C ILE A 158 -5.68 -24.88 18.69
N SER A 159 -6.88 -24.96 19.26
CA SER A 159 -8.15 -24.84 18.54
C SER A 159 -9.25 -24.46 19.50
N GLY A 160 -10.23 -23.71 19.00
CA GLY A 160 -11.53 -23.53 19.66
C GLY A 160 -12.67 -24.07 18.79
N ASP A 161 -13.90 -23.86 19.23
CA ASP A 161 -15.10 -24.35 18.55
C ASP A 161 -15.31 -23.74 17.16
N ASP A 162 -14.81 -22.52 16.97
CA ASP A 162 -14.81 -21.81 15.70
C ASP A 162 -13.52 -20.98 15.52
N ARG A 163 -13.52 -20.12 14.49
CA ARG A 163 -12.37 -19.25 14.20
C ARG A 163 -12.09 -18.22 15.29
N ALA A 164 -13.13 -17.70 15.96
CA ALA A 164 -12.98 -16.74 17.05
C ALA A 164 -12.42 -17.43 18.29
N GLY A 165 -12.95 -18.61 18.64
CA GLY A 165 -12.42 -19.46 19.70
C GLY A 165 -10.97 -19.87 19.45
N THR A 166 -10.62 -20.26 18.22
CA THR A 166 -9.24 -20.60 17.86
C THR A 166 -8.31 -19.39 18.01
N ALA A 167 -8.73 -18.19 17.57
CA ALA A 167 -7.96 -16.97 17.77
C ALA A 167 -7.76 -16.64 19.28
N LEU A 168 -8.78 -16.86 20.11
CA LEU A 168 -8.68 -16.72 21.57
C LEU A 168 -7.68 -17.71 22.18
N GLU A 169 -7.72 -18.98 21.79
CA GLU A 169 -6.77 -19.99 22.31
C GLU A 169 -5.33 -19.69 21.85
N ILE A 170 -5.14 -19.21 20.63
CA ILE A 170 -3.85 -18.71 20.15
C ILE A 170 -3.40 -17.51 21.00
N ALA A 171 -4.29 -16.57 21.34
CA ALA A 171 -3.95 -15.42 22.18
C ALA A 171 -3.55 -15.82 23.60
N LYS A 172 -4.23 -16.83 24.18
CA LYS A 172 -3.87 -17.43 25.48
C LYS A 172 -2.53 -18.16 25.44
N GLU A 173 -2.22 -18.84 24.34
CA GLU A 173 -0.92 -19.48 24.20
C GLU A 173 0.20 -18.45 23.98
N THR A 174 -0.04 -17.44 23.14
CA THR A 174 0.93 -16.38 22.84
C THR A 174 1.38 -15.66 24.11
N SER A 175 0.45 -15.39 25.03
CA SER A 175 0.76 -14.66 26.28
C SER A 175 1.75 -15.36 27.20
N LYS A 176 1.98 -16.68 27.03
CA LYS A 176 3.01 -17.43 27.77
C LYS A 176 4.43 -17.11 27.31
N TYR A 177 4.60 -16.63 26.08
CA TYR A 177 5.90 -16.31 25.48
C TYR A 177 6.12 -14.82 25.29
N GLY A 178 5.04 -14.02 25.24
CA GLY A 178 5.10 -12.57 25.16
C GLY A 178 3.78 -11.96 24.74
N LYS A 179 3.42 -10.80 25.30
CA LYS A 179 2.17 -10.09 24.98
C LYS A 179 2.42 -8.59 24.90
N GLY A 180 1.92 -7.95 23.86
CA GLY A 180 1.91 -6.50 23.74
C GLY A 180 0.86 -5.85 24.64
N LYS A 181 0.94 -4.52 24.81
CA LYS A 181 -0.03 -3.75 25.62
C LYS A 181 -1.42 -3.66 24.98
N LYS A 182 -1.50 -3.83 23.66
CA LYS A 182 -2.75 -3.78 22.89
C LYS A 182 -3.01 -5.10 22.17
N ALA A 183 -4.25 -5.25 21.72
CA ALA A 183 -4.68 -6.33 20.84
C ALA A 183 -5.26 -5.77 19.53
N PHE A 184 -5.31 -6.60 18.49
CA PHE A 184 -6.09 -6.32 17.29
C PHE A 184 -7.47 -6.97 17.37
N VAL A 185 -8.49 -6.24 16.92
CA VAL A 185 -9.82 -6.78 16.65
C VAL A 185 -10.11 -6.58 15.17
N VAL A 186 -10.39 -7.67 14.46
CA VAL A 186 -10.62 -7.68 13.00
C VAL A 186 -11.80 -8.61 12.70
N THR A 187 -12.42 -8.46 11.54
CA THR A 187 -13.42 -9.42 11.09
C THR A 187 -12.80 -10.81 10.88
N GLY A 188 -13.46 -11.85 11.38
CA GLY A 188 -13.10 -13.22 11.08
C GLY A 188 -13.56 -13.66 9.69
N THR A 189 -14.42 -12.90 9.00
CA THR A 189 -15.04 -13.32 7.72
C THR A 189 -14.19 -13.02 6.49
N SER A 190 -13.21 -12.11 6.59
CA SER A 190 -12.31 -11.74 5.50
C SER A 190 -10.88 -12.16 5.85
N GLU A 191 -10.41 -13.26 5.24
CA GLU A 191 -9.02 -13.71 5.43
C GLU A 191 -8.01 -12.65 4.98
N SER A 192 -8.36 -11.85 3.97
CA SER A 192 -7.53 -10.77 3.45
C SER A 192 -7.37 -9.63 4.49
N ASP A 193 -8.44 -9.27 5.22
CA ASP A 193 -8.35 -8.29 6.32
C ASP A 193 -7.46 -8.83 7.46
N CYS A 194 -7.63 -10.11 7.82
CA CYS A 194 -6.77 -10.76 8.82
C CYS A 194 -5.29 -10.77 8.38
N LEU A 195 -5.03 -11.12 7.12
CA LEU A 195 -3.67 -11.18 6.60
C LEU A 195 -3.03 -9.79 6.55
N ALA A 196 -3.78 -8.75 6.19
CA ALA A 196 -3.30 -7.36 6.15
C ALA A 196 -2.72 -6.89 7.50
N ILE A 197 -3.27 -7.36 8.62
CA ILE A 197 -2.83 -6.97 9.97
C ILE A 197 -1.80 -7.93 10.58
N SER A 198 -1.60 -9.10 9.98
CA SER A 198 -0.85 -10.21 10.58
C SER A 198 0.60 -9.87 10.92
N ALA A 199 1.32 -9.20 10.02
CA ALA A 199 2.70 -8.78 10.24
C ALA A 199 2.81 -7.71 11.34
N ALA A 200 1.87 -6.74 11.37
CA ALA A 200 1.82 -5.74 12.43
C ALA A 200 1.49 -6.37 13.79
N SER A 201 0.58 -7.35 13.81
CA SER A 201 0.24 -8.16 14.98
C SER A 201 1.48 -8.88 15.53
N GLY A 202 2.22 -9.57 14.66
CA GLY A 202 3.44 -10.25 15.06
C GLY A 202 4.52 -9.28 15.55
N GLU A 203 4.79 -8.20 14.80
CA GLU A 203 5.86 -7.27 15.17
C GLU A 203 5.64 -6.66 16.57
N ASN A 204 4.39 -6.33 16.90
CA ASN A 204 4.02 -5.66 18.14
C ASN A 204 3.57 -6.60 19.27
N ASN A 205 3.55 -7.92 19.02
CA ASN A 205 2.94 -8.92 19.90
C ASN A 205 1.48 -8.61 20.25
N TYR A 206 0.73 -8.03 19.31
CA TYR A 206 -0.69 -7.73 19.48
C TYR A 206 -1.50 -8.94 19.03
N SER A 207 -2.01 -9.74 19.98
CA SER A 207 -2.89 -10.86 19.65
C SER A 207 -4.09 -10.41 18.83
N MET A 208 -4.51 -11.23 17.86
CA MET A 208 -5.69 -10.99 17.05
C MET A 208 -6.92 -11.66 17.67
N PHE A 209 -8.04 -10.93 17.69
CA PHE A 209 -9.36 -11.44 18.06
C PHE A 209 -10.32 -11.20 16.91
N TYR A 210 -11.16 -12.19 16.63
CA TYR A 210 -12.03 -12.17 15.46
C TYR A 210 -13.47 -11.82 15.83
N VAL A 211 -14.07 -10.99 14.99
CA VAL A 211 -15.50 -10.69 14.99
C VAL A 211 -16.17 -11.59 13.95
N VAL A 212 -17.08 -12.45 14.37
CA VAL A 212 -17.77 -13.40 13.49
C VAL A 212 -19.25 -13.07 13.51
N ASN A 213 -19.87 -12.97 12.33
CA ASN A 213 -21.28 -12.59 12.18
C ASN A 213 -21.63 -11.28 12.91
N GLY A 214 -20.72 -10.30 12.87
CA GLY A 214 -20.89 -9.00 13.53
C GLY A 214 -20.70 -9.01 15.06
N ASN A 215 -20.35 -10.15 15.65
CA ASN A 215 -20.23 -10.31 17.10
C ASN A 215 -18.79 -10.64 17.51
N LEU A 216 -18.31 -9.96 18.56
CA LEU A 216 -17.14 -10.38 19.33
C LEU A 216 -17.65 -11.21 20.51
N ASP A 217 -17.27 -12.48 20.58
CA ASP A 217 -17.79 -13.39 21.60
C ASP A 217 -17.40 -12.93 23.02
N TYR A 218 -18.19 -13.35 24.00
CA TYR A 218 -18.02 -12.94 25.40
C TYR A 218 -16.64 -13.33 25.95
N ALA A 219 -16.14 -14.52 25.61
CA ALA A 219 -14.88 -15.01 26.14
C ALA A 219 -13.70 -14.20 25.59
N SER A 220 -13.70 -13.88 24.29
CA SER A 220 -12.74 -12.97 23.66
C SER A 220 -12.79 -11.59 24.29
N ARG A 221 -13.99 -10.99 24.42
CA ARG A 221 -14.13 -9.65 25.02
C ARG A 221 -13.65 -9.60 26.47
N SER A 222 -14.04 -10.59 27.28
CA SER A 222 -13.60 -10.70 28.69
C SER A 222 -12.09 -10.88 28.78
N TYR A 223 -11.52 -11.74 27.94
CA TYR A 223 -10.07 -11.91 27.91
C TYR A 223 -9.36 -10.61 27.51
N ILE A 224 -9.85 -9.89 26.49
CA ILE A 224 -9.28 -8.60 26.09
C ILE A 224 -9.29 -7.61 27.26
N GLN A 225 -10.45 -7.42 27.89
CA GLN A 225 -10.63 -6.48 29.00
C GLN A 225 -9.66 -6.73 30.15
N ASN A 226 -9.43 -8.00 30.48
CA ASN A 226 -8.58 -8.38 31.60
C ASN A 226 -7.08 -8.35 31.28
N ASN A 227 -6.69 -8.31 30.00
CA ASN A 227 -5.32 -8.55 29.58
C ASN A 227 -4.65 -7.41 28.82
N PHE A 228 -5.41 -6.47 28.25
CA PHE A 228 -4.86 -5.43 27.39
C PHE A 228 -5.35 -4.05 27.85
N SER A 229 -4.51 -3.04 27.68
CA SER A 229 -4.85 -1.65 28.03
C SER A 229 -5.54 -0.91 26.87
N GLY A 230 -5.61 -1.53 25.69
CA GLY A 230 -6.24 -0.96 24.51
C GLY A 230 -6.35 -1.94 23.36
N VAL A 231 -7.11 -1.52 22.35
CA VAL A 231 -7.37 -2.31 21.15
C VAL A 231 -7.24 -1.44 19.90
N VAL A 232 -6.76 -2.06 18.84
CA VAL A 232 -6.79 -1.50 17.49
C VAL A 232 -7.82 -2.30 16.71
N VAL A 233 -8.94 -1.66 16.37
CA VAL A 233 -9.95 -2.25 15.49
C VAL A 233 -9.53 -1.97 14.04
N ALA A 234 -9.31 -3.02 13.26
CA ALA A 234 -8.88 -2.92 11.87
C ALA A 234 -10.01 -3.32 10.94
N ASN A 235 -10.36 -2.43 10.01
CA ASN A 235 -11.44 -2.61 9.04
C ASN A 235 -10.89 -2.50 7.62
N GLY A 236 -11.30 -3.40 6.73
CA GLY A 236 -10.98 -3.38 5.31
C GLY A 236 -12.22 -3.74 4.49
N ASN A 237 -12.26 -4.92 3.89
CA ASN A 237 -13.41 -5.40 3.11
C ASN A 237 -14.67 -5.58 3.97
N SER A 238 -14.51 -6.05 5.20
CA SER A 238 -15.59 -6.27 6.14
C SER A 238 -15.40 -5.41 7.40
N ASN A 239 -16.45 -4.68 7.77
CA ASN A 239 -16.40 -3.75 8.88
C ASN A 239 -16.80 -4.42 10.20
N VAL A 240 -15.94 -4.29 11.20
CA VAL A 240 -16.29 -4.44 12.61
C VAL A 240 -17.24 -3.30 12.98
N GLY A 241 -18.51 -3.63 13.19
CA GLY A 241 -19.57 -2.66 13.40
C GLY A 241 -19.41 -1.81 14.67
N ALA A 242 -20.08 -0.66 14.68
CA ALA A 242 -20.05 0.29 15.80
C ALA A 242 -20.46 -0.33 17.15
N THR A 243 -21.34 -1.35 17.13
CA THR A 243 -21.74 -2.11 18.32
C THR A 243 -20.53 -2.72 19.03
N VAL A 244 -19.65 -3.41 18.31
CA VAL A 244 -18.45 -4.03 18.89
C VAL A 244 -17.48 -2.98 19.41
N VAL A 245 -17.28 -1.88 18.63
CA VAL A 245 -16.45 -0.76 19.04
C VAL A 245 -16.94 -0.14 20.36
N ASN A 246 -18.25 0.08 20.49
CA ASN A 246 -18.85 0.63 21.70
C ASN A 246 -18.77 -0.33 22.88
N GLN A 247 -18.95 -1.64 22.65
CA GLN A 247 -18.76 -2.65 23.69
C GLN A 247 -17.33 -2.64 24.25
N LEU A 248 -16.32 -2.49 23.40
CA LEU A 248 -14.91 -2.41 23.82
C LEU A 248 -14.63 -1.12 24.60
N LYS A 249 -15.15 0.03 24.15
CA LYS A 249 -15.03 1.31 24.88
C LYS A 249 -15.69 1.24 26.25
N ASN A 250 -16.91 0.68 26.32
CA ASN A 250 -17.66 0.53 27.57
C ASN A 250 -16.98 -0.44 28.55
N ALA A 251 -16.14 -1.35 28.06
CA ALA A 251 -15.28 -2.20 28.87
C ALA A 251 -14.04 -1.48 29.44
N GLY A 252 -13.91 -0.16 29.21
CA GLY A 252 -12.81 0.66 29.73
C GLY A 252 -11.53 0.62 28.88
N LEU A 253 -11.58 0.07 27.66
CA LEU A 253 -10.42 -0.06 26.79
C LEU A 253 -10.17 1.20 25.96
N ASN A 254 -8.89 1.54 25.74
CA ASN A 254 -8.51 2.54 24.76
C ASN A 254 -8.68 1.97 23.34
N VAL A 255 -9.76 2.37 22.65
CA VAL A 255 -10.08 1.88 21.30
C VAL A 255 -9.60 2.86 20.24
N SER A 256 -8.68 2.40 19.39
CA SER A 256 -8.28 3.09 18.14
C SER A 256 -8.77 2.30 16.93
N GLN A 257 -9.04 2.97 15.82
CA GLN A 257 -9.52 2.33 14.59
C GLN A 257 -8.60 2.64 13.42
N ILE A 258 -8.37 1.65 12.56
CA ILE A 258 -7.69 1.81 11.28
C ILE A 258 -8.63 1.27 10.22
N ASN A 259 -9.16 2.18 9.40
CA ASN A 259 -10.17 1.86 8.40
C ASN A 259 -9.56 1.99 7.01
N GLY A 260 -9.37 0.88 6.33
CA GLY A 260 -9.16 0.80 4.88
C GLY A 260 -10.50 0.82 4.13
N TYR A 261 -10.49 1.22 2.86
CA TYR A 261 -11.65 1.04 1.97
C TYR A 261 -11.83 -0.43 1.57
N ASP A 262 -10.73 -1.18 1.53
CA ASP A 262 -10.65 -2.62 1.29
C ASP A 262 -9.43 -3.18 2.06
N SER A 263 -9.17 -4.49 1.96
CA SER A 263 -8.02 -5.13 2.61
C SER A 263 -6.67 -4.60 2.10
N PHE A 264 -6.61 -4.15 0.84
CA PHE A 264 -5.38 -3.67 0.21
C PHE A 264 -5.00 -2.30 0.74
N ASP A 265 -5.96 -1.37 0.82
CA ASP A 265 -5.81 -0.06 1.46
C ASP A 265 -5.56 -0.18 2.97
N LEU A 266 -6.19 -1.16 3.65
CA LEU A 266 -5.86 -1.47 5.05
C LEU A 266 -4.38 -1.85 5.21
N SER A 267 -3.88 -2.77 4.37
CA SER A 267 -2.46 -3.17 4.39
C SER A 267 -1.53 -1.99 4.08
N MET A 268 -1.92 -1.10 3.16
CA MET A 268 -1.17 0.11 2.80
C MET A 268 -1.11 1.11 3.96
N LYS A 269 -2.24 1.34 4.64
CA LYS A 269 -2.32 2.25 5.81
C LYS A 269 -1.47 1.76 6.96
N LEU A 270 -1.50 0.46 7.24
CA LEU A 270 -0.63 -0.17 8.24
C LEU A 270 0.84 0.00 7.85
N SER A 271 1.19 -0.28 6.59
CA SER A 271 2.58 -0.20 6.08
C SER A 271 3.16 1.21 6.10
N LYS A 272 2.32 2.25 6.08
CA LYS A 272 2.75 3.65 6.22
C LYS A 272 2.91 4.10 7.67
N ASN A 273 2.35 3.36 8.62
CA ASN A 273 2.33 3.74 10.03
C ASN A 273 3.59 3.24 10.76
N THR A 274 4.45 4.19 11.13
CA THR A 274 5.72 3.93 11.81
C THR A 274 5.56 3.39 13.24
N GLY A 275 4.33 3.41 13.78
CA GLY A 275 4.02 2.81 15.08
C GLY A 275 3.93 1.28 15.05
N PHE A 276 3.91 0.65 13.88
CA PHE A 276 3.81 -0.81 13.77
C PHE A 276 5.08 -1.51 13.28
N TYR A 277 5.94 -0.83 12.52
CA TYR A 277 7.07 -1.44 11.84
C TYR A 277 8.35 -0.66 12.10
N THR A 278 9.44 -1.39 12.35
CA THR A 278 10.76 -0.83 12.67
C THR A 278 11.64 -0.66 11.42
N THR A 279 11.39 -1.43 10.35
CA THR A 279 12.15 -1.40 9.09
C THR A 279 11.25 -0.96 7.93
N LEU A 280 11.42 0.27 7.44
CA LEU A 280 10.56 0.85 6.39
C LEU A 280 11.23 0.96 5.00
N HIS A 281 12.51 0.62 4.90
CA HIS A 281 13.27 0.59 3.63
C HIS A 281 13.20 -0.75 2.90
N SER A 282 12.37 -1.67 3.39
CA SER A 282 12.14 -2.98 2.79
C SER A 282 10.68 -3.37 2.95
N VAL A 283 10.12 -4.16 2.04
CA VAL A 283 8.70 -4.57 2.10
C VAL A 283 8.49 -6.02 1.63
N TYR A 284 7.57 -6.72 2.27
CA TYR A 284 7.03 -7.99 1.77
C TYR A 284 5.74 -7.74 0.98
N LEU A 285 5.60 -8.38 -0.18
CA LEU A 285 4.41 -8.36 -1.02
C LEU A 285 3.82 -9.76 -1.10
N THR A 286 2.51 -9.90 -0.91
CA THR A 286 1.79 -11.17 -1.09
C THR A 286 0.43 -10.93 -1.71
N SER A 287 -0.17 -11.93 -2.35
CA SER A 287 -1.55 -11.82 -2.82
C SER A 287 -2.53 -11.61 -1.66
N GLY A 288 -3.40 -10.61 -1.78
CA GLY A 288 -4.57 -10.47 -0.91
C GLY A 288 -5.79 -11.24 -1.42
N ASN A 289 -5.76 -11.70 -2.68
CA ASN A 289 -6.81 -12.52 -3.29
C ASN A 289 -6.67 -14.02 -2.97
N SER A 290 -5.46 -14.45 -2.59
CA SER A 290 -5.13 -15.81 -2.16
C SER A 290 -4.11 -15.74 -1.03
N VAL A 291 -4.57 -15.93 0.20
CA VAL A 291 -3.77 -15.74 1.42
C VAL A 291 -2.72 -16.81 1.77
N PRO A 292 -2.75 -18.07 1.28
CA PRO A 292 -1.83 -19.13 1.74
C PRO A 292 -0.34 -18.80 1.61
N ASP A 293 0.08 -18.05 0.60
CA ASP A 293 1.51 -17.68 0.47
C ASP A 293 1.90 -16.60 1.50
N GLY A 294 0.94 -15.79 1.91
CA GLY A 294 1.14 -14.68 2.84
C GLY A 294 1.20 -15.10 4.29
N VAL A 295 0.52 -16.17 4.71
CA VAL A 295 0.51 -16.62 6.12
C VAL A 295 1.89 -17.06 6.63
N PRO A 296 2.67 -17.92 5.95
CA PRO A 296 4.04 -18.21 6.38
C PRO A 296 4.95 -16.98 6.23
N GLY A 297 4.70 -16.13 5.22
CA GLY A 297 5.45 -14.90 4.99
C GLY A 297 5.19 -13.78 6.00
N SER A 298 4.01 -13.74 6.65
CA SER A 298 3.70 -12.75 7.69
C SER A 298 4.61 -12.89 8.90
N VAL A 299 5.04 -14.11 9.21
CA VAL A 299 6.01 -14.39 10.27
C VAL A 299 7.36 -13.79 9.93
N LEU A 300 7.78 -13.85 8.66
CA LEU A 300 9.02 -13.22 8.19
C LEU A 300 8.96 -11.71 8.30
N ALA A 301 7.86 -11.13 7.83
CA ALA A 301 7.62 -9.70 7.89
C ALA A 301 7.66 -9.22 9.35
N ALA A 302 6.95 -9.92 10.25
CA ALA A 302 6.94 -9.65 11.67
C ALA A 302 8.30 -9.84 12.35
N LYS A 303 9.11 -10.83 11.95
CA LYS A 303 10.45 -11.07 12.52
C LYS A 303 11.46 -10.03 12.05
N SER A 304 11.30 -9.53 10.82
CA SER A 304 12.20 -8.54 10.21
C SER A 304 11.80 -7.09 10.54
N GLY A 305 10.68 -6.90 11.26
CA GLY A 305 10.10 -5.59 11.52
C GLY A 305 9.63 -4.88 10.24
N MET A 306 9.37 -5.63 9.18
CA MET A 306 9.04 -5.13 7.86
C MET A 306 7.53 -5.16 7.60
N PRO A 307 6.99 -4.19 6.83
CA PRO A 307 5.61 -4.24 6.39
C PRO A 307 5.32 -5.44 5.49
N LEU A 308 4.09 -5.97 5.61
CA LEU A 308 3.49 -6.91 4.66
C LEU A 308 2.35 -6.19 3.94
N MET A 309 2.51 -5.98 2.64
CA MET A 309 1.52 -5.34 1.78
C MET A 309 0.81 -6.37 0.90
N LEU A 310 -0.50 -6.17 0.74
CA LEU A 310 -1.33 -7.03 -0.09
C LEU A 310 -1.38 -6.55 -1.53
N VAL A 311 -1.30 -7.49 -2.46
CA VAL A 311 -1.37 -7.30 -3.90
C VAL A 311 -2.73 -7.76 -4.42
N ASN A 312 -3.40 -6.90 -5.18
CA ASN A 312 -4.66 -7.18 -5.87
C ASN A 312 -4.42 -7.41 -7.36
N GLY A 313 -3.61 -8.42 -7.71
CA GLY A 313 -3.12 -8.59 -9.07
C GLY A 313 -2.45 -7.30 -9.57
N SER A 314 -2.95 -6.76 -10.70
CA SER A 314 -2.45 -5.49 -11.27
C SER A 314 -3.23 -4.25 -10.80
N ASN A 315 -4.31 -4.41 -10.02
CA ASN A 315 -5.25 -3.32 -9.72
C ASN A 315 -4.67 -2.24 -8.79
N ASN A 316 -3.84 -2.63 -7.83
CA ASN A 316 -3.18 -1.72 -6.89
C ASN A 316 -1.67 -1.58 -7.16
N LYS A 317 -1.24 -1.92 -8.38
CA LYS A 317 0.18 -1.89 -8.79
C LYS A 317 0.80 -0.51 -8.57
N ASP A 318 0.10 0.53 -9.01
CA ASP A 318 0.61 1.91 -8.96
C ASP A 318 0.76 2.39 -7.52
N ASP A 319 -0.19 2.04 -6.63
CA ASP A 319 -0.11 2.37 -5.21
C ASP A 319 1.11 1.71 -4.53
N ILE A 320 1.41 0.45 -4.87
CA ILE A 320 2.56 -0.29 -4.36
C ILE A 320 3.87 0.33 -4.87
N VAL A 321 3.97 0.60 -6.18
CA VAL A 321 5.15 1.24 -6.78
C VAL A 321 5.38 2.62 -6.18
N ASN A 322 4.30 3.40 -5.99
CA ASN A 322 4.35 4.70 -5.33
C ASN A 322 4.84 4.60 -3.88
N TYR A 323 4.34 3.62 -3.11
CA TYR A 323 4.83 3.37 -1.75
C TYR A 323 6.34 3.10 -1.75
N ILE A 324 6.79 2.15 -2.60
CA ILE A 324 8.20 1.74 -2.70
C ILE A 324 9.09 2.93 -3.08
N ASN A 325 8.66 3.76 -4.04
CA ASN A 325 9.44 4.91 -4.49
C ASN A 325 9.43 6.08 -3.49
N ASN A 326 8.34 6.27 -2.73
CA ASN A 326 8.22 7.36 -1.77
C ASN A 326 8.89 7.05 -0.42
N LYS A 327 8.98 5.76 -0.06
CA LYS A 327 9.66 5.30 1.16
C LYS A 327 11.13 4.95 0.93
N ASP A 328 11.63 5.17 -0.28
CA ASP A 328 12.99 4.78 -0.70
C ASP A 328 13.29 3.33 -0.28
N VAL A 329 12.41 2.42 -0.71
CA VAL A 329 12.53 0.98 -0.44
C VAL A 329 13.62 0.40 -1.32
N ASP A 330 14.64 -0.18 -0.68
CA ASP A 330 15.82 -0.79 -1.30
C ASP A 330 15.63 -2.29 -1.58
N ALA A 331 14.77 -2.97 -0.81
CA ALA A 331 14.51 -4.41 -0.96
C ALA A 331 13.01 -4.77 -0.96
N VAL A 332 12.61 -5.58 -1.94
CA VAL A 332 11.24 -6.08 -2.08
C VAL A 332 11.25 -7.59 -2.10
N TYR A 333 10.46 -8.19 -1.21
CA TYR A 333 10.35 -9.64 -1.08
C TYR A 333 8.95 -10.08 -1.49
N ILE A 334 8.85 -10.82 -2.58
CA ILE A 334 7.58 -11.32 -3.11
C ILE A 334 7.32 -12.71 -2.55
N LEU A 335 6.16 -12.91 -1.95
CA LEU A 335 5.69 -14.16 -1.39
C LEU A 335 4.64 -14.74 -2.32
N GLY A 336 4.94 -15.90 -2.91
CA GLY A 336 4.05 -16.61 -3.81
C GLY A 336 4.35 -16.43 -5.29
N GLY A 337 3.58 -17.17 -6.09
CA GLY A 337 3.72 -17.26 -7.54
C GLY A 337 3.19 -16.03 -8.29
N THR A 338 3.37 -16.04 -9.61
CA THR A 338 2.98 -14.96 -10.52
C THR A 338 1.46 -14.77 -10.62
N ASN A 339 0.66 -15.79 -10.34
CA ASN A 339 -0.81 -15.67 -10.29
C ASN A 339 -1.28 -14.76 -9.14
N GLY A 340 -0.54 -14.78 -8.02
CA GLY A 340 -0.85 -13.96 -6.85
C GLY A 340 -0.21 -12.58 -6.90
N VAL A 341 1.07 -12.53 -7.28
CA VAL A 341 1.84 -11.30 -7.44
C VAL A 341 2.40 -11.26 -8.87
N PRO A 342 1.71 -10.58 -9.81
CA PRO A 342 2.06 -10.62 -11.23
C PRO A 342 3.46 -10.10 -11.55
N THR A 343 4.08 -10.67 -12.58
CA THR A 343 5.37 -10.24 -13.10
C THR A 343 5.34 -8.78 -13.56
N ASP A 344 4.20 -8.28 -14.03
CA ASP A 344 4.04 -6.87 -14.41
C ASP A 344 4.24 -5.91 -13.24
N LEU A 345 3.81 -6.29 -12.03
CA LEU A 345 4.09 -5.53 -10.81
C LEU A 345 5.58 -5.64 -10.45
N GLU A 346 6.15 -6.84 -10.49
CA GLU A 346 7.58 -7.06 -10.24
C GLU A 346 8.47 -6.21 -11.16
N ASN A 347 8.15 -6.18 -12.47
CA ASN A 347 8.83 -5.37 -13.47
C ASN A 347 8.66 -3.87 -13.20
N ALA A 348 7.46 -3.42 -12.82
CA ALA A 348 7.20 -2.02 -12.50
C ALA A 348 7.98 -1.53 -11.26
N ILE A 349 8.24 -2.43 -10.30
CA ILE A 349 9.08 -2.16 -9.13
C ILE A 349 10.56 -2.06 -9.54
N ASN A 350 11.03 -2.99 -10.37
CA ASN A 350 12.42 -3.11 -10.81
C ASN A 350 12.86 -1.97 -11.75
N GLY A 351 11.96 -1.52 -12.62
CA GLY A 351 12.21 -0.51 -13.64
C GLY A 351 12.46 0.90 -13.12
N GLY A 352 12.68 1.11 -11.82
CA GLY A 352 13.01 2.39 -11.19
C GLY A 352 12.06 3.49 -11.61
N GLY A 353 10.97 3.69 -10.85
CA GLY A 353 9.91 4.66 -11.13
C GLY A 353 10.33 5.84 -12.01
N SER A 354 9.76 5.91 -13.21
CA SER A 354 9.71 7.14 -13.98
C SER A 354 9.06 8.21 -13.11
N THR A 355 9.87 9.12 -12.56
CA THR A 355 9.40 10.37 -11.94
C THR A 355 9.21 11.41 -13.04
N PRO A 356 8.25 12.34 -12.96
CA PRO A 356 7.30 12.69 -11.90
C PRO A 356 5.87 12.20 -12.16
N ASN A 357 5.01 12.54 -11.18
CA ASN A 357 3.55 12.42 -10.99
C ASN A 357 2.68 12.83 -12.20
N ILE A 358 2.99 12.30 -13.37
CA ILE A 358 2.42 12.68 -14.66
C ILE A 358 1.37 11.66 -15.06
N SER A 359 1.64 10.35 -14.98
CA SER A 359 0.64 9.35 -15.34
C SER A 359 -0.54 9.28 -14.34
N GLU A 360 -0.29 9.38 -13.03
CA GLU A 360 -1.35 9.38 -12.02
C GLU A 360 -2.18 10.68 -12.05
N ALA A 361 -1.54 11.86 -12.16
CA ALA A 361 -2.25 13.13 -12.33
C ALA A 361 -3.06 13.14 -13.63
N ARG A 362 -2.51 12.61 -14.74
CA ARG A 362 -3.22 12.43 -16.01
C ARG A 362 -4.41 11.49 -15.87
N ASN A 363 -4.24 10.36 -15.17
CA ASN A 363 -5.32 9.41 -14.93
C ASN A 363 -6.42 10.02 -14.07
N LYS A 364 -6.08 10.75 -13.01
CA LYS A 364 -7.04 11.50 -12.18
C LYS A 364 -7.76 12.58 -12.98
N ILE A 365 -7.06 13.30 -13.86
CA ILE A 365 -7.65 14.29 -14.78
C ILE A 365 -8.66 13.60 -15.71
N VAL A 366 -8.27 12.49 -16.35
CA VAL A 366 -9.13 11.77 -17.29
C VAL A 366 -10.33 11.13 -16.58
N GLN A 367 -10.15 10.52 -15.40
CA GLN A 367 -11.24 9.95 -14.62
C GLN A 367 -12.23 11.01 -14.16
N LEU A 368 -11.73 12.14 -13.62
CA LEU A 368 -12.60 13.22 -13.19
C LEU A 368 -13.33 13.87 -14.37
N ALA A 369 -12.65 14.03 -15.51
CA ALA A 369 -13.26 14.50 -16.76
C ALA A 369 -14.38 13.56 -17.24
N LYS A 370 -14.16 12.24 -17.23
CA LYS A 370 -15.18 11.23 -17.56
C LYS A 370 -16.37 11.28 -16.61
N ALA A 371 -16.14 11.50 -15.32
CA ALA A 371 -17.21 11.64 -14.33
C ALA A 371 -18.10 12.89 -14.55
N GLN A 372 -17.70 13.83 -15.42
CA GLN A 372 -18.53 14.98 -15.77
C GLN A 372 -19.37 14.78 -17.04
N LEU A 373 -19.23 13.65 -17.74
CA LEU A 373 -19.98 13.38 -18.97
C LEU A 373 -21.49 13.52 -18.75
N GLY A 374 -22.16 14.15 -19.70
CA GLY A 374 -23.61 14.43 -19.67
C GLY A 374 -24.00 15.70 -18.92
N LYS A 375 -23.08 16.37 -18.21
CA LYS A 375 -23.41 17.62 -17.51
C LYS A 375 -23.65 18.79 -18.49
N PRO A 376 -24.65 19.65 -18.26
CA PRO A 376 -25.07 20.67 -19.22
C PRO A 376 -24.00 21.75 -19.45
N TYR A 377 -23.96 22.26 -20.68
CA TYR A 377 -23.18 23.45 -21.02
C TYR A 377 -23.90 24.72 -20.54
N VAL A 378 -23.20 25.58 -19.82
CA VAL A 378 -23.68 26.92 -19.41
C VAL A 378 -22.54 27.92 -19.53
N TRP A 379 -22.73 28.98 -20.31
CA TRP A 379 -21.74 30.04 -20.49
C TRP A 379 -21.35 30.64 -19.13
N GLY A 380 -20.06 30.69 -18.82
CA GLY A 380 -19.55 31.24 -17.56
C GLY A 380 -19.48 30.23 -16.39
N ALA A 381 -20.00 29.01 -16.54
CA ALA A 381 -20.05 28.04 -15.44
C ALA A 381 -18.71 27.32 -15.19
N VAL A 382 -18.39 27.07 -13.92
CA VAL A 382 -17.12 26.47 -13.44
C VAL A 382 -17.32 25.18 -12.62
N GLY A 383 -18.50 24.56 -12.72
CA GLY A 383 -18.85 23.35 -12.00
C GLY A 383 -19.42 23.53 -10.58
N PRO A 384 -19.77 22.43 -9.89
CA PRO A 384 -19.66 21.05 -10.39
C PRO A 384 -20.86 20.58 -11.24
N ASN A 385 -21.96 21.35 -11.32
CA ASN A 385 -23.21 20.86 -11.92
C ASN A 385 -23.37 21.23 -13.40
N SER A 386 -22.70 22.28 -13.88
CA SER A 386 -22.68 22.73 -15.27
C SER A 386 -21.34 23.39 -15.59
N PHE A 387 -20.97 23.48 -16.87
CA PHE A 387 -19.67 23.97 -17.28
C PHE A 387 -19.70 24.78 -18.59
N ASP A 388 -18.82 25.77 -18.72
CA ASP A 388 -18.28 26.18 -20.03
C ASP A 388 -16.96 25.44 -20.32
N CYS A 389 -16.40 25.59 -21.52
CA CYS A 389 -15.21 24.83 -21.94
C CYS A 389 -13.99 25.06 -21.03
N SER A 390 -13.69 26.32 -20.71
CA SER A 390 -12.56 26.69 -19.84
C SER A 390 -12.82 26.46 -18.35
N GLY A 391 -14.09 26.55 -17.92
CA GLY A 391 -14.52 26.24 -16.56
C GLY A 391 -14.48 24.74 -16.28
N PHE A 392 -14.77 23.91 -17.28
CA PHE A 392 -14.60 22.46 -17.23
C PHE A 392 -13.13 22.07 -17.02
N THR A 393 -12.21 22.56 -17.86
CA THR A 393 -10.78 22.25 -17.74
C THR A 393 -10.21 22.75 -16.42
N GLN A 394 -10.60 23.96 -15.99
CA GLN A 394 -10.21 24.53 -14.71
C GLN A 394 -10.69 23.68 -13.53
N TYR A 395 -11.96 23.28 -13.53
CA TYR A 395 -12.51 22.42 -12.48
C TYR A 395 -11.77 21.09 -12.39
N VAL A 396 -11.52 20.43 -13.53
CA VAL A 396 -10.84 19.14 -13.55
C VAL A 396 -9.40 19.28 -13.04
N TYR A 397 -8.64 20.24 -13.55
CA TYR A 397 -7.25 20.46 -13.14
C TYR A 397 -7.11 20.85 -11.67
N ARG A 398 -7.97 21.75 -11.17
CA ARG A 398 -7.97 22.15 -9.75
C ARG A 398 -8.24 20.99 -8.82
N ASN A 399 -9.20 20.13 -9.15
CA ASN A 399 -9.64 19.06 -8.26
C ASN A 399 -8.80 17.79 -8.38
N ALA A 400 -8.37 17.42 -9.60
CA ALA A 400 -7.61 16.19 -9.87
C ALA A 400 -6.09 16.36 -9.76
N ALA A 401 -5.54 17.48 -10.23
CA ALA A 401 -4.09 17.73 -10.29
C ALA A 401 -3.61 18.81 -9.32
N LYS A 402 -4.52 19.44 -8.55
CA LYS A 402 -4.22 20.56 -7.64
C LYS A 402 -3.55 21.74 -8.34
N TYR A 403 -3.79 21.88 -9.65
CA TYR A 403 -3.24 22.95 -10.49
C TYR A 403 -4.30 24.02 -10.71
N ASN A 404 -3.98 25.28 -10.39
CA ASN A 404 -4.88 26.42 -10.54
C ASN A 404 -4.80 27.00 -11.95
N LEU A 405 -5.50 26.36 -12.88
CA LEU A 405 -5.59 26.79 -14.27
C LEU A 405 -6.34 28.13 -14.40
N SER A 406 -5.90 29.02 -15.29
CA SER A 406 -6.54 30.31 -15.53
C SER A 406 -7.99 30.16 -16.01
N ARG A 407 -8.83 31.18 -15.77
CA ARG A 407 -10.29 31.06 -15.98
C ARG A 407 -10.71 30.97 -17.44
N THR A 408 -10.02 31.65 -18.36
CA THR A 408 -10.49 31.81 -19.74
C THR A 408 -9.65 31.00 -20.72
N THR A 409 -10.25 30.53 -21.82
CA THR A 409 -9.52 29.82 -22.88
C THR A 409 -8.31 30.61 -23.40
N LYS A 410 -8.45 31.93 -23.55
CA LYS A 410 -7.38 32.83 -24.01
C LYS A 410 -6.19 32.91 -23.04
N THR A 411 -6.44 32.72 -21.75
CA THR A 411 -5.38 32.68 -20.72
C THR A 411 -4.81 31.28 -20.53
N GLN A 412 -5.61 30.22 -20.72
CA GLN A 412 -5.15 28.84 -20.58
C GLN A 412 -4.19 28.42 -21.69
N ILE A 413 -4.37 28.94 -22.91
CA ILE A 413 -3.54 28.52 -24.06
C ILE A 413 -2.07 28.89 -23.93
N VAL A 414 -1.72 29.88 -23.10
CA VAL A 414 -0.32 30.25 -22.88
C VAL A 414 0.31 29.51 -21.69
N GLU A 415 -0.47 28.69 -20.99
CA GLU A 415 0.03 27.86 -19.89
C GLU A 415 0.62 26.53 -20.40
N GLY A 416 1.69 26.09 -19.75
CA GLY A 416 2.38 24.85 -20.10
C GLY A 416 3.15 24.90 -21.42
N LYS A 417 3.68 23.74 -21.81
CA LYS A 417 4.52 23.56 -23.01
C LYS A 417 3.65 23.14 -24.20
N VAL A 418 3.95 23.65 -25.40
CA VAL A 418 3.35 23.12 -26.63
C VAL A 418 3.84 21.70 -26.87
N VAL A 419 2.94 20.79 -27.25
CA VAL A 419 3.29 19.43 -27.66
C VAL A 419 2.68 19.11 -29.02
N SER A 420 3.39 18.29 -29.82
CA SER A 420 2.85 17.78 -31.07
C SER A 420 1.75 16.76 -30.82
N GLU A 421 0.86 16.57 -31.78
CA GLU A 421 -0.22 15.57 -31.69
C GLU A 421 0.32 14.15 -31.48
N SER A 422 1.41 13.80 -32.16
CA SER A 422 2.09 12.51 -32.00
C SER A 422 2.62 12.26 -30.58
N ASN A 423 2.87 13.34 -29.83
CA ASN A 423 3.41 13.30 -28.46
C ASN A 423 2.35 13.65 -27.42
N ALA A 424 1.09 13.86 -27.84
CA ALA A 424 0.00 14.18 -26.95
C ALA A 424 -0.30 13.00 -26.03
N LYS A 425 -0.44 13.28 -24.74
CA LYS A 425 -0.73 12.29 -23.70
C LYS A 425 -2.10 12.58 -23.10
N PRO A 426 -2.87 11.55 -22.68
CA PRO A 426 -4.12 11.76 -21.97
C PRO A 426 -3.94 12.76 -20.82
N GLY A 427 -4.89 13.67 -20.64
CA GLY A 427 -4.81 14.78 -19.70
C GLY A 427 -4.32 16.10 -20.30
N ASP A 428 -3.60 16.12 -21.43
CA ASP A 428 -3.20 17.38 -22.08
C ASP A 428 -4.41 18.22 -22.52
N LEU A 429 -4.24 19.54 -22.61
CA LEU A 429 -5.28 20.44 -23.10
C LEU A 429 -5.21 20.61 -24.62
N VAL A 430 -6.35 20.48 -25.30
CA VAL A 430 -6.47 20.66 -26.75
C VAL A 430 -7.26 21.92 -27.04
N PHE A 431 -6.70 22.82 -27.84
CA PHE A 431 -7.28 24.13 -28.15
C PHE A 431 -7.74 24.22 -29.61
N PHE A 432 -8.80 25.01 -29.83
CA PHE A 432 -9.45 25.15 -31.14
C PHE A 432 -9.79 26.61 -31.47
N GLY A 433 -9.81 26.90 -32.78
CA GLY A 433 -10.17 28.19 -33.36
C GLY A 433 -8.99 29.09 -33.70
N ASN A 434 -9.24 30.11 -34.53
CA ASN A 434 -8.32 31.22 -34.76
C ASN A 434 -9.14 32.52 -34.92
N PRO A 435 -9.21 33.41 -33.92
CA PRO A 435 -8.60 33.29 -32.58
C PRO A 435 -9.17 32.13 -31.75
N VAL A 436 -8.40 31.66 -30.77
CA VAL A 436 -8.79 30.51 -29.94
C VAL A 436 -10.00 30.86 -29.08
N HIS A 437 -11.00 29.99 -29.12
CA HIS A 437 -12.26 30.16 -28.40
C HIS A 437 -12.76 28.90 -27.68
N HIS A 438 -12.15 27.73 -27.93
CA HIS A 438 -12.58 26.47 -27.32
C HIS A 438 -11.41 25.61 -26.82
N VAL A 439 -11.65 24.83 -25.77
CA VAL A 439 -10.66 23.92 -25.15
C VAL A 439 -11.31 22.62 -24.66
N GLY A 440 -10.57 21.52 -24.73
CA GLY A 440 -10.94 20.22 -24.18
C GLY A 440 -9.75 19.49 -23.56
N ILE A 441 -9.99 18.32 -22.96
CA ILE A 441 -8.98 17.45 -22.34
C ILE A 441 -8.77 16.24 -23.24
N TYR A 442 -7.55 16.02 -23.71
CA TYR A 442 -7.18 14.87 -24.54
C TYR A 442 -7.31 13.57 -23.75
N ILE A 443 -7.87 12.53 -24.37
CA ILE A 443 -8.03 11.21 -23.74
C ILE A 443 -7.38 10.07 -24.55
N GLY A 444 -6.61 10.40 -25.58
CA GLY A 444 -5.96 9.42 -26.47
C GLY A 444 -6.76 9.12 -27.74
N ASN A 445 -6.12 8.47 -28.71
CA ASN A 445 -6.71 8.00 -29.96
C ASN A 445 -7.46 9.10 -30.75
N GLY A 446 -6.91 10.33 -30.78
CA GLY A 446 -7.56 11.44 -31.48
C GLY A 446 -8.82 11.99 -30.80
N LYS A 447 -9.09 11.60 -29.54
CA LYS A 447 -10.31 11.98 -28.83
C LYS A 447 -10.05 12.93 -27.67
N MET A 448 -11.06 13.74 -27.35
CA MET A 448 -11.09 14.62 -26.19
C MET A 448 -12.43 14.56 -25.44
N ILE A 449 -12.42 14.97 -24.17
CA ILE A 449 -13.63 15.33 -23.42
C ILE A 449 -13.70 16.85 -23.37
N HIS A 450 -14.86 17.41 -23.70
CA HIS A 450 -15.09 18.85 -23.64
C HIS A 450 -16.54 19.16 -23.28
N ALA A 451 -16.78 20.33 -22.67
CA ALA A 451 -18.11 20.90 -22.59
C ALA A 451 -18.48 21.43 -23.98
N ALA A 452 -19.29 20.68 -24.73
CA ALA A 452 -19.72 21.06 -26.06
C ALA A 452 -20.93 22.00 -25.98
N GLY A 453 -20.92 23.06 -26.78
CA GLY A 453 -22.05 23.98 -26.85
C GLY A 453 -21.62 25.44 -26.94
N THR A 454 -22.62 26.29 -27.16
CA THR A 454 -22.52 27.74 -27.11
C THR A 454 -23.74 28.29 -26.38
N GLU A 455 -23.73 29.57 -26.05
CA GLU A 455 -24.92 30.23 -25.48
C GLU A 455 -26.17 30.09 -26.37
N LYS A 456 -25.99 30.00 -27.69
CA LYS A 456 -27.09 29.86 -28.67
C LYS A 456 -27.49 28.42 -28.96
N ASN A 457 -26.64 27.44 -28.63
CA ASN A 457 -26.90 26.02 -28.82
C ASN A 457 -26.18 25.22 -27.71
N PRO A 458 -26.75 25.16 -26.50
CA PRO A 458 -26.12 24.46 -25.38
C PRO A 458 -26.26 22.95 -25.57
N GLU A 459 -25.17 22.22 -25.33
CA GLU A 459 -25.19 20.76 -25.28
C GLU A 459 -24.76 20.30 -23.89
N CYS A 460 -23.78 19.39 -23.81
CA CYS A 460 -23.26 18.84 -22.58
C CYS A 460 -21.77 18.51 -22.68
N VAL A 461 -21.18 18.12 -21.55
CA VAL A 461 -19.86 17.50 -21.52
C VAL A 461 -19.93 16.15 -22.24
N LYS A 462 -19.20 16.03 -23.35
CA LYS A 462 -19.22 14.84 -24.21
C LYS A 462 -17.81 14.49 -24.70
N ILE A 463 -17.69 13.29 -25.28
CA ILE A 463 -16.49 12.88 -26.02
C ILE A 463 -16.63 13.36 -27.46
N GLY A 464 -15.57 13.98 -27.99
CA GLY A 464 -15.47 14.41 -29.38
C GLY A 464 -14.11 14.04 -29.98
N GLU A 465 -14.02 14.03 -31.30
CA GLU A 465 -12.75 13.91 -32.02
C GLU A 465 -12.00 15.25 -32.00
N ILE A 466 -10.66 15.23 -32.03
CA ILE A 466 -9.84 16.45 -32.15
C ILE A 466 -9.75 16.96 -33.59
N HIS A 467 -10.08 16.10 -34.56
CA HIS A 467 -10.21 16.47 -35.97
C HIS A 467 -11.68 16.40 -36.36
N THR A 468 -12.32 17.55 -36.48
CA THR A 468 -13.73 17.64 -36.89
C THR A 468 -13.91 18.73 -37.94
N SER A 469 -15.01 18.65 -38.69
CA SER A 469 -15.38 19.68 -39.68
C SER A 469 -15.86 20.99 -39.06
N TYR A 470 -16.21 20.98 -37.76
CA TYR A 470 -16.87 22.10 -37.07
C TYR A 470 -15.99 22.78 -35.99
N LEU A 471 -14.85 22.17 -35.61
CA LEU A 471 -13.86 22.78 -34.73
C LEU A 471 -12.48 22.71 -35.39
N ARG A 472 -11.94 23.87 -35.77
CA ARG A 472 -10.60 23.96 -36.34
C ARG A 472 -9.56 23.74 -35.24
N PHE A 473 -8.81 22.64 -35.30
CA PHE A 473 -7.68 22.35 -34.41
C PHE A 473 -6.66 23.51 -34.40
N ASN A 474 -6.12 23.84 -33.23
CA ASN A 474 -5.10 24.86 -33.05
C ASN A 474 -3.79 24.27 -32.50
N CYS A 475 -3.77 23.88 -31.22
CA CYS A 475 -2.57 23.35 -30.57
C CYS A 475 -2.90 22.48 -29.35
N ILE A 476 -1.91 21.74 -28.86
CA ILE A 476 -2.00 20.96 -27.61
C ILE A 476 -0.99 21.52 -26.59
N ARG A 477 -1.43 21.66 -25.34
CA ARG A 477 -0.60 22.11 -24.21
C ARG A 477 -0.47 21.03 -23.15
N ASN A 478 0.76 20.81 -22.71
CA ASN A 478 1.12 19.94 -21.60
C ASN A 478 1.46 20.79 -20.37
N LEU A 479 0.73 20.56 -19.29
CA LEU A 479 0.87 21.30 -18.03
C LEU A 479 1.41 20.42 -16.88
N LEU A 480 1.79 19.18 -17.16
CA LEU A 480 2.14 18.18 -16.16
C LEU A 480 3.61 17.74 -16.25
N ASP A 481 4.28 17.96 -17.40
CA ASP A 481 5.65 17.51 -17.71
C ASP A 481 6.72 18.61 -17.69
#